data_AF-A0A1F9Q4W2-F1
#
_entry.id   AF-A0A1F9Q4W2-F1
#
_cell.length_a   1.000
_cell.length_b   1.000
_cell.length_c   1.000
_cell.angle_alpha   90.00
_cell.angle_beta   90.00
_cell.angle_gamma   90.00
#
_symmetry.space_group_name_H-M   'P 1'
#
loop_
_entity.id
_entity.type
_entity.pdbx_description
1 polymer ?
#
loop_
_entity_poly.entity_id
_entity_poly.type
_entity_poly.pdbx_seq_one_letter_code
_entity_poly.pdbx_strand_id
1 'polypeptide(L)'
;MRPEYPPGALAKGWEGQVLLRLRISADGSVQTLRVERSSGYEILDRAAYRAAQNWLFFPARVAGVPVAAEVKVPVVFARGRE
;
A
#
# COMPACT_ATOMS: atom_id res chain seq x y z
N MET A 1 -1.47 6.85 6.88
CA MET A 1 -0.46 7.67 6.19
C MET A 1 -0.78 7.64 4.70
N ARG A 2 -0.88 8.79 4.03
CA ARG A 2 -1.17 8.84 2.58
C ARG A 2 0.15 8.66 1.81
N PRO A 3 0.16 7.88 0.72
CA PRO A 3 1.35 7.79 -0.13
C PRO A 3 1.65 9.15 -0.74
N GLU A 4 2.92 9.50 -0.84
CA GLU A 4 3.33 10.69 -1.57
C GLU A 4 2.96 10.53 -3.05
N TYR A 5 2.22 11.50 -3.59
CA TYR A 5 1.85 11.53 -5.00
C TYR A 5 3.09 11.99 -5.80
N PRO A 6 3.66 11.16 -6.69
CA PRO A 6 4.83 11.55 -7.46
C PRO A 6 4.58 12.85 -8.26
N PRO A 7 5.45 13.86 -8.18
CA PRO A 7 5.24 15.14 -8.86
C PRO A 7 5.12 14.97 -10.39
N GLY A 8 5.85 14.00 -10.97
CA GLY A 8 5.74 13.66 -12.39
C GLY A 8 4.38 13.07 -12.78
N ALA A 9 3.77 12.26 -11.90
CA ALA A 9 2.44 11.70 -12.13
C ALA A 9 1.35 12.76 -11.92
N LEU A 10 1.52 13.62 -10.91
CA LEU A 10 0.63 14.73 -10.63
C LEU A 10 0.62 15.75 -11.78
N ALA A 11 1.78 16.09 -12.34
CA ALA A 11 1.90 16.99 -13.49
C ALA A 11 1.23 16.42 -14.76
N LYS A 12 1.29 15.09 -14.93
CA LYS A 12 0.66 14.37 -16.05
C LYS A 12 -0.81 14.06 -15.84
N GLY A 13 -1.37 14.34 -14.66
CA GLY A 13 -2.75 14.01 -14.30
C GLY A 13 -3.02 12.51 -14.24
N TRP A 14 -2.01 11.70 -13.92
CA TRP A 14 -2.16 10.24 -13.83
C TRP A 14 -2.78 9.85 -12.50
N GLU A 15 -3.99 9.31 -12.56
CA GLU A 15 -4.77 8.84 -11.42
C GLU A 15 -4.93 7.32 -11.50
N GLY A 16 -5.19 6.69 -10.36
CA GLY A 16 -5.42 5.24 -10.34
C GLY A 16 -5.34 4.65 -8.94
N GLN A 17 -5.72 3.38 -8.86
CA GLN A 17 -5.69 2.61 -7.62
C GLN A 17 -4.67 1.47 -7.74
N VAL A 18 -3.71 1.43 -6.83
CA VAL A 18 -2.78 0.32 -6.66
C VAL A 18 -3.30 -0.56 -5.52
N LEU A 19 -3.49 -1.85 -5.78
CA LEU A 19 -3.80 -2.80 -4.72
C LEU A 19 -2.52 -3.47 -4.24
N LEU A 20 -2.15 -3.23 -2.99
CA LEU A 20 -1.00 -3.86 -2.36
C LEU A 20 -1.46 -5.08 -1.56
N ARG A 21 -0.69 -6.16 -1.62
CA ARG A 21 -0.85 -7.35 -0.81
C ARG A 21 0.34 -7.46 0.13
N LEU A 22 0.06 -7.47 1.42
CA LEU A 22 1.06 -7.62 2.46
C LEU A 22 0.81 -8.89 3.24
N ARG A 23 1.90 -9.58 3.58
CA ARG A 23 1.90 -10.68 4.54
C ARG A 23 2.57 -10.20 5.81
N ILE A 24 1.82 -10.18 6.90
CA ILE A 24 2.28 -9.77 8.23
C ILE A 24 2.44 -11.04 9.07
N SER A 25 3.57 -11.18 9.74
CA SER A 25 3.80 -12.26 10.71
C SER A 25 3.01 -12.06 12.00
N ALA A 26 2.86 -13.11 12.80
CA ALA A 26 2.32 -13.00 14.16
C ALA A 26 3.11 -11.99 15.03
N ASP A 27 4.40 -11.83 14.78
CA ASP A 27 5.25 -10.84 15.44
C ASP A 27 4.94 -9.37 15.04
N GLY A 28 4.14 -9.15 13.99
CA GLY A 28 3.84 -7.80 13.46
C GLY A 28 4.79 -7.34 12.35
N SER A 29 5.87 -8.08 12.12
CA SER A 29 6.81 -7.84 11.02
C SER A 29 6.18 -8.12 9.64
N VAL A 30 6.40 -7.22 8.67
CA VAL A 30 5.98 -7.41 7.27
C VAL A 30 6.93 -8.37 6.57
N GLN A 31 6.46 -9.56 6.23
CA GLN A 31 7.25 -10.59 5.55
C GLN A 31 7.30 -10.42 4.04
N THR A 32 6.23 -9.89 3.46
CA THR A 32 6.12 -9.74 2.01
C THR A 32 5.24 -8.56 1.69
N LEU A 33 5.69 -7.73 0.75
CA LEU A 33 4.93 -6.65 0.15
C LEU A 33 4.98 -6.85 -1.36
N ARG A 34 3.83 -6.87 -2.04
CA ARG A 34 3.73 -6.97 -3.50
C ARG A 34 2.57 -6.14 -4.03
N VAL A 35 2.67 -5.71 -5.28
CA VAL A 35 1.55 -5.13 -6.02
C VAL A 35 0.68 -6.29 -6.53
N GLU A 36 -0.54 -6.41 -5.99
CA GLU A 36 -1.54 -7.38 -6.46
C GLU A 36 -2.28 -6.87 -7.70
N ARG A 37 -2.58 -5.57 -7.75
CA ARG A 37 -3.16 -4.92 -8.92
C ARG A 37 -2.48 -3.58 -9.17
N SER A 38 -1.92 -3.41 -10.37
CA SER A 38 -1.32 -2.15 -10.82
C SER A 38 -2.39 -1.10 -11.08
N SER A 39 -2.03 0.17 -10.86
CA SER A 39 -2.81 1.34 -11.27
C SER A 39 -2.81 1.59 -12.79
N GLY A 40 -2.00 0.87 -13.55
CA GLY A 40 -1.71 1.14 -14.96
C GLY A 40 -0.51 2.07 -15.17
N TYR A 41 0.06 2.63 -14.10
CA TYR A 41 1.22 3.51 -14.15
C TYR A 41 2.32 3.06 -13.18
N GLU A 42 3.46 2.63 -13.71
CA GLU A 42 4.59 2.12 -12.92
C GLU A 42 5.08 3.12 -11.86
N ILE A 43 4.99 4.42 -12.14
CA ILE A 43 5.38 5.47 -11.18
C ILE A 43 4.47 5.49 -9.94
N LEU A 44 3.16 5.25 -10.11
CA LEU A 44 2.19 5.18 -9.02
C LEU A 44 2.35 3.86 -8.26
N ASP A 45 2.59 2.76 -8.97
CA ASP A 45 2.85 1.45 -8.36
C ASP A 45 4.09 1.49 -7.46
N ARG A 46 5.19 2.09 -7.94
CA ARG A 46 6.41 2.29 -7.15
C ARG A 46 6.19 3.21 -5.95
N ALA A 47 5.41 4.27 -6.11
CA ALA A 47 5.09 5.19 -5.02
C ALA A 47 4.28 4.49 -3.91
N ALA A 48 3.27 3.72 -4.30
CA ALA A 48 2.48 2.91 -3.37
C ALA A 48 3.36 1.89 -2.63
N TYR A 49 4.21 1.17 -3.35
CA TYR A 49 5.14 0.21 -2.78
C TYR A 49 6.12 0.86 -1.78
N ARG A 50 6.71 2.01 -2.12
CA ARG A 50 7.61 2.75 -1.23
C ARG A 50 6.91 3.28 0.02
N ALA A 51 5.69 3.77 -0.12
CA ALA A 51 4.90 4.21 1.02
C ALA A 51 4.60 3.05 1.98
N ALA A 52 4.19 1.89 1.45
CA ALA A 52 3.85 0.73 2.25
C ALA A 52 5.04 0.09 3.00
N GLN A 53 6.27 0.23 2.49
CA GLN A 53 7.48 -0.20 3.20
C GLN A 53 7.69 0.51 4.54
N ASN A 54 7.17 1.74 4.68
CA ASN A 54 7.33 2.55 5.89
C ASN A 54 6.11 2.47 6.81
N TRP A 55 5.09 1.69 6.47
CA TRP A 55 3.91 1.56 7.31
C TRP A 55 4.18 0.62 8.48
N LEU A 56 3.84 1.09 9.67
CA LEU A 56 3.80 0.26 10.87
C LEU A 56 2.48 -0.50 10.87
N PHE A 57 2.55 -1.82 10.75
CA PHE A 57 1.39 -2.70 10.84
C PHE A 57 1.30 -3.32 12.22
N PHE A 58 0.10 -3.36 12.78
CA PHE A 58 -0.17 -4.17 13.95
C PHE A 58 -0.54 -5.59 13.49
N PRO A 59 -0.01 -6.65 14.14
CA PRO A 59 -0.38 -8.01 13.81
C PRO A 59 -1.88 -8.21 14.02
N ALA A 60 -2.49 -8.99 13.13
CA ALA A 60 -3.87 -9.41 13.34
C ALA A 60 -3.93 -10.28 14.61
N ARG A 61 -4.99 -10.11 15.41
CA ARG A 61 -5.24 -10.92 16.59
C ARG A 61 -6.52 -11.71 16.40
N VAL A 62 -6.47 -13.02 16.61
CA VAL A 62 -7.62 -13.91 16.62
C VAL A 62 -7.74 -14.49 18.03
N ALA A 63 -8.87 -14.26 18.70
CA ALA A 63 -9.07 -14.65 20.09
C ALA A 63 -7.94 -14.19 21.05
N GLY A 64 -7.39 -12.99 20.80
CA GLY A 64 -6.28 -12.43 21.60
C GLY A 64 -4.89 -12.93 21.23
N VAL A 65 -4.77 -13.95 20.37
CA VAL A 65 -3.49 -14.50 19.91
C VAL A 65 -3.07 -13.81 18.62
N PRO A 66 -1.84 -13.28 18.52
CA PRO A 66 -1.33 -12.73 17.28
C PRO A 66 -1.14 -13.83 16.24
N VAL A 67 -1.65 -13.61 15.03
CA VAL A 67 -1.57 -14.57 13.92
C VAL A 67 -0.98 -13.91 12.69
N ALA A 68 -0.30 -14.71 11.86
CA ALA A 68 0.09 -14.25 10.55
C ALA A 68 -1.17 -13.96 9.72
N ALA A 69 -1.21 -12.79 9.10
CA ALA A 69 -2.35 -12.36 8.31
C ALA A 69 -1.89 -11.80 6.98
N GLU A 70 -2.76 -11.96 6.00
CA GLU A 70 -2.61 -11.34 4.70
C GLU A 70 -3.61 -10.20 4.59
N VAL A 71 -3.10 -9.01 4.29
CA VAL A 71 -3.93 -7.80 4.16
C VAL A 71 -3.79 -7.23 2.77
N LYS A 72 -4.92 -6.78 2.24
CA LYS A 72 -5.00 -6.08 0.95
C LYS A 72 -5.27 -4.61 1.23
N VAL A 73 -4.35 -3.74 0.84
CA VAL A 73 -4.46 -2.31 1.07
C VAL A 73 -4.60 -1.58 -0.26
N PRO A 74 -5.77 -0.98 -0.53
CA PRO A 74 -5.93 -0.13 -1.70
C PRO A 74 -5.26 1.23 -1.46
N VAL A 75 -4.39 1.61 -2.37
CA VAL A 75 -3.75 2.91 -2.44
C VAL A 75 -4.35 3.69 -3.61
N VAL A 76 -5.05 4.78 -3.32
CA VAL A 76 -5.71 5.61 -4.32
C VAL A 76 -4.88 6.87 -4.56
N PHE A 77 -4.51 7.11 -5.82
CA PHE A 77 -3.97 8.37 -6.30
C PHE A 77 -5.06 9.09 -7.07
N ALA A 78 -5.58 10.15 -6.48
CA ALA A 78 -6.54 11.05 -7.11
C ALA A 78 -6.03 12.48 -6.96
N ARG A 79 -6.23 13.32 -7.97
CA ARG A 79 -6.13 14.76 -7.79
C ARG A 79 -7.26 15.15 -6.86
N GLY A 80 -6.92 15.71 -5.70
CA GLY A 80 -7.93 16.30 -4.83
C GLY A 80 -8.73 17.30 -5.67
N ARG A 81 -10.03 17.04 -5.83
CA ARG A 81 -10.93 18.11 -6.27
C ARG A 81 -11.11 19.00 -5.06
N GLU A 82 -10.44 20.15 -5.10
CA GLU A 82 -10.88 21.34 -4.36
C GLU A 82 -12.07 21.96 -5.09
#